data_AF-A0AAU3TSC5-F1
#
_entry.id   AF-A0AAU3TSC5-F1
#
_cell.length_a   1.000
_cell.length_b   1.000
_cell.length_c   1.000
_cell.angle_alpha   90.00
_cell.angle_beta   90.00
_cell.angle_gamma   90.00
#
_symmetry.space_group_name_H-M   'P 1'
#
loop_
_entity.id
_entity.type
_entity.pdbx_description
1 polymer ?
#
loop_
_entity_poly.entity_id
_entity_poly.type
_entity_poly.pdbx_seq_one_letter_code
_entity_poly.pdbx_strand_id
1 'polypeptide(L)' 'MADPVPTDPQAETAQGRVALWLDPEDLRWLARHCCCAEDAPQEVKDRCGRLRFRASAALHRHGH' A
#
# COMPACT_ATOMS: atom_id res chain seq x y z
N MET A 1 21.99 9.31 5.93
CA MET A 1 20.90 8.41 5.53
C MET A 1 20.90 8.41 4.01
N ALA A 2 20.98 7.25 3.36
CA ALA A 2 20.96 7.18 1.90
C ALA A 2 19.58 7.61 1.40
N ASP A 3 19.54 8.36 0.31
CA ASP A 3 18.27 8.73 -0.31
C ASP A 3 17.49 7.46 -0.67
N PRO A 4 16.17 7.45 -0.41
CA PRO A 4 15.33 6.33 -0.78
C PRO A 4 15.47 6.05 -2.28
N VAL A 5 15.97 4.86 -2.64
CA VAL A 5 15.98 4.43 -4.05
C VAL A 5 14.54 4.49 -4.56
N PRO A 6 14.27 5.24 -5.65
CA PRO A 6 12.96 5.29 -6.25
C PRO A 6 12.53 3.88 -6.67
N THR A 7 11.25 3.56 -6.44
CA THR A 7 10.67 2.31 -6.95
C THR A 7 10.80 2.28 -8.47
N ASP A 8 11.45 1.26 -9.02
CA ASP A 8 11.59 1.08 -10.47
C ASP A 8 10.23 0.72 -11.10
N PRO A 9 9.63 1.62 -11.91
CA PRO A 9 8.31 1.37 -12.49
C PRO A 9 8.29 0.17 -13.45
N GLN A 10 9.40 -0.12 -14.15
CA GLN A 10 9.46 -1.22 -15.11
C GLN A 10 9.53 -2.57 -14.40
N ALA A 11 10.34 -2.68 -13.35
CA ALA A 11 10.44 -3.88 -12.53
C ALA A 11 9.12 -4.23 -11.83
N GLU A 12 8.39 -3.22 -11.36
CA GLU A 12 7.08 -3.42 -10.73
C GLU A 12 6.01 -3.85 -11.76
N THR A 13 6.01 -3.23 -12.94
CA THR A 13 5.10 -3.59 -14.04
C THR A 13 5.30 -5.04 -14.49
N ALA A 14 6.55 -5.50 -14.59
CA ALA A 14 6.86 -6.89 -14.94
C ALA A 14 6.30 -7.90 -13.92
N GLN A 15 6.03 -7.46 -12.68
CA GLN A 15 5.42 -8.27 -11.62
C GLN A 15 3.90 -8.05 -11.53
N GLY A 16 3.28 -7.41 -12.52
CA GLY A 16 1.85 -7.11 -12.55
C GLY A 16 1.44 -6.03 -11.54
N ARG A 17 2.38 -5.21 -11.06
CA ARG A 17 2.13 -4.12 -10.12
C ARG A 17 2.12 -2.79 -10.86
N VAL A 18 1.29 -1.86 -10.41
CA VAL A 18 1.13 -0.54 -11.04
C VAL A 18 1.58 0.53 -10.05
N ALA A 19 2.39 1.48 -10.52
CA ALA A 19 2.75 2.66 -9.74
C ALA A 19 1.54 3.59 -9.62
N LEU A 20 1.20 3.96 -8.40
CA LEU A 20 0.13 4.90 -8.09
C LEU A 20 0.68 5.98 -7.17
N TRP A 21 0.52 7.25 -7.57
CA TRP A 21 0.84 8.39 -6.72
C TRP A 21 -0.40 8.76 -5.93
N LEU A 22 -0.27 8.72 -4.61
CA LEU A 22 -1.30 9.10 -3.65
C LEU A 22 -0.71 10.13 -2.70
N ASP A 23 -1.55 11.05 -2.24
CA ASP A 23 -1.14 11.94 -1.16
C ASP A 23 -1.19 11.22 0.21
N PRO A 24 -0.63 11.83 1.27
CA PRO A 24 -0.66 11.22 2.60
C PRO A 24 -2.08 11.02 3.17
N GLU A 25 -3.07 11.82 2.79
CA GLU A 25 -4.44 11.70 3.29
C GLU A 25 -5.13 10.48 2.69
N ASP A 26 -4.97 10.26 1.39
CA ASP A 26 -5.42 9.07 0.67
C ASP A 26 -4.80 7.79 1.26
N LEU A 27 -3.50 7.82 1.56
CA LEU A 27 -2.81 6.69 2.20
C LEU A 27 -3.36 6.42 3.61
N ARG A 28 -3.63 7.47 4.40
CA ARG A 28 -4.26 7.32 5.73
C ARG A 28 -5.68 6.79 5.63
N TRP A 29 -6.41 7.14 4.58
CA TRP A 29 -7.73 6.60 4.34
C TRP A 29 -7.64 5.11 4.01
N LEU A 30 -6.78 4.73 3.06
CA LEU A 30 -6.57 3.33 2.65
C LEU A 30 -6.08 2.42 3.79
N ALA A 31 -5.17 2.92 4.62
CA ALA A 31 -4.66 2.19 5.78
C ALA A 31 -5.76 1.84 6.79
N ARG A 32 -6.82 2.66 6.87
CA ARG A 32 -7.92 2.52 7.84
C ARG A 32 -9.18 1.90 7.25
N HIS A 33 -9.52 2.20 6.00
CA HIS A 33 -10.85 1.96 5.42
C HIS A 33 -10.87 0.95 4.27
N CYS A 34 -9.94 -0.02 4.23
CA CYS A 34 -10.02 -1.09 3.23
C CYS A 34 -11.32 -1.91 3.42
N CYS A 35 -12.13 -2.02 2.35
CA CYS A 35 -13.53 -2.46 2.27
C CYS A 35 -13.81 -3.95 2.59
N CYS A 36 -13.16 -4.51 3.59
CA CYS A 36 -13.19 -5.95 3.84
C CYS A 36 -14.24 -6.20 4.91
N ALA A 37 -15.35 -6.83 4.53
CA ALA A 37 -16.37 -7.25 5.47
C ALA A 37 -15.78 -8.24 6.50
N GLU A 38 -16.30 -8.22 7.72
CA GLU A 38 -15.79 -9.07 8.81
C GLU A 38 -15.97 -10.57 8.52
N ASP A 39 -16.96 -10.92 7.71
CA ASP A 39 -17.28 -12.27 7.24
C ASP A 39 -16.57 -12.64 5.92
N ALA A 40 -15.73 -11.76 5.38
CA ALA A 40 -15.01 -12.03 4.14
C ALA A 40 -14.10 -13.27 4.27
N PRO A 41 -13.91 -14.04 3.16
CA PRO A 41 -12.98 -15.15 3.14
C PRO A 41 -11.56 -14.75 3.57
N GLN A 42 -10.81 -15.69 4.16
CA GLN A 42 -9.46 -15.41 4.67
C GLN A 42 -8.53 -14.82 3.59
N GLU A 43 -8.63 -15.31 2.35
CA GLU A 43 -7.85 -14.77 1.22
C GLU A 43 -8.12 -13.28 0.97
N VAL A 44 -9.38 -12.85 1.12
CA VAL A 44 -9.78 -11.45 0.99
C VAL A 44 -9.23 -10.64 2.17
N LYS A 45 -9.30 -11.17 3.39
CA LYS A 45 -8.72 -10.54 4.58
C LYS A 45 -7.21 -10.37 4.46
N ASP A 46 -6.51 -11.36 3.92
CA ASP A 46 -5.06 -11.30 3.68
C ASP A 46 -4.71 -10.26 2.61
N ARG A 47 -5.49 -10.21 1.52
CA ARG A 47 -5.34 -9.17 0.49
C ARG A 47 -5.49 -7.78 1.10
N CYS A 48 -6.49 -7.59 1.95
CA CYS A 48 -6.72 -6.34 2.66
C CYS A 48 -5.59 -6.00 3.64
N GLY A 49 -5.10 -6.97 4.39
CA GLY A 49 -3.95 -6.82 5.28
C GLY A 49 -2.72 -6.32 4.53
N ARG A 50 -2.42 -6.91 3.36
CA ARG A 50 -1.32 -6.47 2.50
C ARG A 50 -1.49 -5.02 2.02
N LEU A 51 -2.70 -4.61 1.64
CA LEU A 51 -2.97 -3.24 1.20
C LEU A 51 -2.79 -2.22 2.35
N ARG A 52 -3.38 -2.49 3.52
CA ARG A 52 -3.23 -1.63 4.71
C ARG A 52 -1.78 -1.52 5.14
N PHE A 53 -1.06 -2.64 5.17
CA PHE A 53 0.36 -2.65 5.50
C PHE A 53 1.19 -1.77 4.56
N ARG A 54 0.97 -1.89 3.25
CA ARG A 54 1.69 -1.08 2.25
C ARG A 54 1.37 0.41 2.40
N ALA A 55 0.11 0.77 2.67
CA ALA A 55 -0.28 2.16 2.91
C ALA A 55 0.38 2.72 4.19
N SER A 56 0.38 1.97 5.29
CA SER A 56 1.06 2.36 6.53
C SER A 56 2.58 2.46 6.37
N ALA A 57 3.20 1.54 5.62
CA ALA A 57 4.63 1.57 5.34
C ALA A 57 5.01 2.80 4.49
N ALA A 58 4.18 3.18 3.52
CA ALA A 58 4.37 4.40 2.74
C ALA A 58 4.30 5.66 3.62
N LEU A 59 3.31 5.76 4.52
CA LEU A 59 3.22 6.86 5.50
C LEU A 59 4.45 6.93 6.40
N HIS A 60 4.88 5.78 6.94
CA HIS A 60 6.06 5.71 7.81
C HIS A 60 7.33 6.20 7.09
N ARG A 61 7.53 5.82 5.82
CA ARG A 61 8.69 6.28 5.01
C ARG A 61 8.67 7.79 4.76
N HIS A 62 7.49 8.41 4.73
CA HIS A 62 7.31 9.85 4.55
C HIS A 62 7.29 10.65 5.87
N GLY A 63 7.44 9.99 7.03
CA GLY A 63 7.45 10.66 8.33
C GLY A 63 6.07 11.08 8.84
N HIS A 64 5.01 10.39 8.39
CA HIS A 64 3.62 10.61 8.78
C HIS A 64 3.06 9.55 9.72
#